data_AF-A0A9Q8WK52-F1
#
_entry.id   AF-A0A9Q8WK52-F1
#
_cell.length_a   1.000
_cell.length_b   1.000
_cell.length_c   1.000
_cell.angle_alpha   90.00
_cell.angle_beta   90.00
_cell.angle_gamma   90.00
#
_symmetry.space_group_name_H-M   'P 1'
#
loop_
_entity.id
_entity.type
_entity.pdbx_description
1 polymer ?
#
loop_
_entity_poly.entity_id
_entity_poly.type
_entity_poly.pdbx_seq_one_letter_code
_entity_poly.pdbx_strand_id
1 'polypeptide(L)'
;MNWFVHESSFELWLRRYNIIRSVFRYQSSSKSMCRVPFHARLFGPWLAIAAVLVLGQDAADKAKFGDPINVLGSMERTDQDFQDGLALDLFSPKNRTLVVQQNLTPLPGNFVTGTTGGPFMALQNYSYVISLNESANDLIAKIEIPYDPAALAAIGIQESNTYVGTLAGDKRSWIVNDATRNVHREENNTRIIKMTSLQGEYILLGRKTVDTANEFVQYGQGATRTVNVTAGNRQEAEFIDGLRLSVVPSTDMGINIDIVNGISPQAVPLGLVPVNSFAWVVNSSSPGAPMLADMKFPFNPSMLSAVRDFVQPAPVRVAKKALGTTAEVPFQLMAGEIIGILPDNSVTIPNVTQVDGQYVLLMVS
;
A
#
# COMPACT_ATOMS: atom_id res chain seq x y z
N MET A 1 62.48 3.37 -1.15
CA MET A 1 61.77 3.23 -2.43
C MET A 1 60.59 2.30 -2.17
N ASN A 2 59.39 2.79 -1.85
CA ASN A 2 58.33 3.31 -2.74
C ASN A 2 57.87 2.22 -3.75
N TRP A 3 56.62 1.75 -3.87
CA TRP A 3 55.28 2.24 -3.50
C TRP A 3 54.28 1.07 -3.28
N PHE A 4 53.25 1.33 -2.48
CA PHE A 4 51.97 0.61 -2.31
C PHE A 4 51.02 0.82 -3.50
N VAL A 5 50.16 -0.16 -3.83
CA VAL A 5 48.72 -0.03 -4.21
C VAL A 5 48.06 -1.42 -3.99
N HIS A 6 47.28 -1.67 -2.93
CA HIS A 6 45.80 -1.55 -2.79
C HIS A 6 44.95 -2.23 -3.88
N GLU A 7 44.59 -3.49 -3.63
CA GLU A 7 43.59 -4.25 -4.39
C GLU A 7 42.22 -4.09 -3.70
N SER A 8 41.20 -3.64 -4.43
CA SER A 8 39.91 -3.21 -3.88
C SER A 8 38.89 -4.35 -3.77
N SER A 9 38.16 -4.36 -2.66
CA SER A 9 37.19 -5.38 -2.23
C SER A 9 35.88 -5.43 -3.05
N PHE A 10 35.89 -4.94 -4.29
CA PHE A 10 34.70 -4.81 -5.14
C PHE A 10 34.58 -5.96 -6.15
N GLU A 11 35.69 -6.56 -6.58
CA GLU A 11 35.69 -7.67 -7.56
C GLU A 11 35.29 -9.03 -6.98
N LEU A 12 35.40 -9.21 -5.66
CA LEU A 12 34.90 -10.42 -4.97
C LEU A 12 33.37 -10.41 -4.76
N TRP A 13 32.72 -9.26 -4.92
CA TRP A 13 31.26 -9.12 -4.79
C TRP A 13 30.52 -9.43 -6.11
N LEU A 14 31.13 -9.14 -7.26
CA LEU A 14 30.51 -9.31 -8.58
C LEU A 14 30.44 -10.76 -9.09
N ARG A 15 31.06 -11.73 -8.42
CA ARG A 15 31.01 -13.16 -8.80
C ARG A 15 29.84 -13.95 -8.18
N ARG A 16 28.95 -13.31 -7.40
CA ARG A 16 27.83 -14.01 -6.73
C ARG A 16 26.43 -13.77 -7.31
N TYR A 17 26.26 -12.95 -8.35
CA TYR A 17 24.95 -12.73 -8.98
C TYR A 17 25.02 -12.87 -10.50
N ASN A 18 24.41 -13.95 -11.01
CA ASN A 18 24.14 -14.15 -12.44
C ASN A 18 23.14 -13.08 -12.91
N ILE A 19 23.62 -12.03 -13.58
CA ILE A 19 22.77 -11.10 -14.32
C ILE A 19 23.28 -11.02 -15.75
N ILE A 20 22.45 -11.54 -16.66
CA ILE A 20 22.58 -11.48 -18.11
C ILE A 20 22.49 -10.00 -18.52
N ARG A 21 23.57 -9.45 -19.10
CA ARG A 21 23.53 -8.16 -19.82
C ARG A 21 23.31 -8.42 -21.31
N SER A 22 22.10 -8.16 -21.82
CA SER A 22 21.88 -7.91 -23.25
C SER A 22 21.86 -6.40 -23.49
N VAL A 23 22.95 -5.87 -24.04
CA VAL A 23 23.05 -4.50 -24.55
C VAL A 23 22.63 -4.52 -26.02
N PHE A 24 21.45 -3.99 -26.35
CA PHE A 24 21.11 -3.64 -27.74
C PHE A 24 21.50 -2.18 -27.98
N ARG A 25 22.52 -1.98 -28.82
CA ARG A 25 22.93 -0.68 -29.36
C ARG A 25 22.50 -0.66 -30.83
N TYR A 26 21.47 0.12 -31.15
CA TYR A 26 21.00 0.31 -32.53
C TYR A 26 21.82 1.44 -33.17
N GLN A 27 22.57 1.14 -34.24
CA GLN A 27 23.30 2.12 -35.04
C GLN A 27 22.82 2.01 -36.50
N SER A 28 22.40 3.14 -37.07
CA SER A 28 21.88 3.27 -38.43
C SER A 28 22.98 3.24 -39.50
N SER A 29 22.73 2.59 -40.64
CA SER A 29 23.36 2.88 -41.95
C SER A 29 22.68 2.02 -43.03
N SER A 30 21.87 2.59 -43.92
CA SER A 30 22.17 2.99 -45.31
C SER A 30 22.23 1.85 -46.36
N LYS A 31 21.23 1.90 -47.25
CA LYS A 31 21.26 1.71 -48.73
C LYS A 31 21.70 0.39 -49.39
N SER A 32 20.73 -0.10 -50.19
CA SER A 32 20.84 -0.50 -51.61
C SER A 32 21.35 -1.89 -52.01
N MET A 33 20.37 -2.63 -52.57
CA MET A 33 20.38 -3.37 -53.85
C MET A 33 21.31 -4.57 -54.10
N CYS A 34 20.63 -5.65 -54.55
CA CYS A 34 20.91 -6.49 -55.72
C CYS A 34 21.48 -7.92 -55.54
N ARG A 35 20.74 -8.85 -56.20
CA ARG A 35 21.10 -10.13 -56.83
C ARG A 35 21.27 -11.41 -55.98
N VAL A 36 20.24 -12.27 -56.12
CA VAL A 36 20.23 -13.76 -56.19
C VAL A 36 21.35 -14.38 -57.05
N PRO A 37 21.56 -15.73 -57.09
CA PRO A 37 21.07 -16.83 -56.23
C PRO A 37 22.19 -17.83 -55.81
N PHE A 38 21.93 -18.75 -54.88
CA PHE A 38 22.63 -20.04 -54.87
C PHE A 38 21.74 -21.17 -54.33
N HIS A 39 21.68 -22.26 -55.08
CA HIS A 39 20.99 -23.50 -54.73
C HIS A 39 21.78 -24.29 -53.68
N ALA A 40 21.11 -24.83 -52.67
CA ALA A 40 21.52 -26.08 -52.02
C ALA A 40 20.30 -26.81 -51.45
N ARG A 41 20.27 -28.11 -51.74
CA ARG A 41 19.22 -29.10 -51.52
C ARG A 41 19.38 -29.80 -50.17
N LEU A 42 18.23 -30.28 -49.64
CA LEU A 42 18.00 -31.52 -48.90
C LEU A 42 18.60 -31.70 -47.48
N PHE A 43 17.70 -31.84 -46.49
CA PHE A 43 17.50 -32.99 -45.57
C PHE A 43 16.89 -32.52 -44.24
N GLY A 44 15.77 -33.13 -43.84
CA GLY A 44 15.22 -33.01 -42.47
C GLY A 44 16.10 -33.77 -41.44
N PRO A 45 15.72 -33.85 -40.14
CA PRO A 45 14.35 -33.93 -39.64
C PRO A 45 14.00 -32.99 -38.46
N TRP A 46 12.71 -32.71 -38.37
CA TRP A 46 11.87 -32.51 -37.18
C TRP A 46 12.61 -32.30 -35.84
N LEU A 47 12.74 -31.03 -35.46
CA LEU A 47 12.89 -30.57 -34.07
C LEU A 47 11.74 -29.60 -33.80
N ALA A 48 10.64 -30.13 -33.27
CA ALA A 48 9.57 -29.30 -32.72
C ALA A 48 10.07 -28.70 -31.40
N ILE A 49 10.72 -27.54 -31.49
CA ILE A 49 11.00 -26.70 -30.33
C ILE A 49 9.66 -26.10 -29.92
N ALA A 50 9.10 -26.58 -28.81
CA ALA A 50 8.03 -25.88 -28.10
C ALA A 50 8.60 -24.58 -27.55
N ALA A 51 8.53 -23.50 -28.34
CA ALA A 51 8.69 -22.16 -27.84
C ALA A 51 7.50 -21.88 -26.93
N VAL A 52 7.70 -21.96 -25.61
CA VAL A 52 6.81 -21.31 -24.65
C VAL A 52 6.95 -19.82 -24.93
N LEU A 53 5.96 -19.28 -25.65
CA LEU A 53 5.76 -17.85 -25.76
C LEU A 53 5.40 -17.37 -24.34
N VAL A 54 6.40 -16.89 -23.60
CA VAL A 54 6.14 -15.95 -22.51
C VAL A 54 5.68 -14.68 -23.21
N LEU A 55 4.37 -14.50 -23.31
CA LEU A 55 3.81 -13.21 -23.64
C LEU A 55 4.26 -12.27 -22.51
N GLY A 56 5.21 -11.40 -22.84
CA GLY A 56 5.48 -10.23 -22.02
C GLY A 56 4.17 -9.50 -21.82
N GLN A 57 3.86 -9.16 -20.57
CA GLN A 57 2.82 -8.20 -20.24
C GLN A 57 3.25 -6.83 -20.79
N ASP A 58 2.99 -6.62 -22.08
CA ASP A 58 2.90 -5.29 -22.66
C ASP A 58 1.69 -4.57 -22.02
N ALA A 59 1.92 -3.33 -21.57
CA ALA A 59 0.96 -2.34 -21.05
C ALA A 59 -0.39 -2.93 -20.59
N ALA A 60 -0.57 -3.12 -19.28
CA ALA A 60 -1.80 -3.67 -18.69
C ALA A 60 -3.05 -3.00 -19.29
N ASP A 61 -3.80 -3.74 -20.10
CA ASP A 61 -5.15 -3.35 -20.49
C ASP A 61 -5.95 -3.10 -19.21
N LYS A 62 -6.48 -1.90 -19.06
CA LYS A 62 -7.33 -1.53 -17.92
C LYS A 62 -8.49 -2.52 -17.80
N ALA A 63 -8.72 -3.02 -16.59
CA ALA A 63 -9.74 -4.02 -16.32
C ALA A 63 -11.14 -3.49 -16.64
N LYS A 64 -12.01 -4.36 -17.16
CA LYS A 64 -13.43 -4.05 -17.30
C LYS A 64 -14.17 -4.37 -16.01
N PHE A 65 -15.28 -3.68 -15.80
CA PHE A 65 -16.22 -4.05 -14.74
C PHE A 65 -16.79 -5.43 -14.99
N GLY A 66 -16.79 -6.27 -13.95
CA GLY A 66 -17.16 -7.67 -13.99
C GLY A 66 -16.01 -8.64 -14.25
N ASP A 67 -14.82 -8.17 -14.65
CA ASP A 67 -13.66 -9.03 -14.81
C ASP A 67 -13.18 -9.56 -13.45
N PRO A 68 -12.81 -10.85 -13.34
CA PRO A 68 -12.16 -11.37 -12.15
C PRO A 68 -10.71 -10.88 -12.09
N ILE A 69 -10.37 -10.17 -11.02
CA ILE A 69 -9.02 -9.66 -10.78
C ILE A 69 -8.34 -10.53 -9.72
N ASN A 70 -7.14 -11.00 -10.02
CA ASN A 70 -6.33 -11.73 -9.06
C ASN A 70 -5.67 -10.76 -8.08
N VAL A 71 -6.01 -10.90 -6.80
CA VAL A 71 -5.34 -10.21 -5.70
C VAL A 71 -4.20 -11.10 -5.22
N LEU A 72 -2.99 -10.55 -5.32
CA LEU A 72 -1.77 -11.23 -4.91
C LEU A 72 -1.76 -11.38 -3.38
N GLY A 73 -1.51 -12.59 -2.94
CA GLY A 73 -1.31 -12.92 -1.54
C GLY A 73 0.09 -12.54 -1.07
N SER A 74 0.42 -13.02 0.12
CA SER A 74 1.73 -12.77 0.73
C SER A 74 2.10 -11.29 0.85
N MET A 75 1.12 -10.42 1.08
CA MET A 75 1.26 -8.96 1.09
C MET A 75 2.03 -8.43 -0.13
N GLU A 76 1.89 -9.07 -1.28
CA GLU A 76 2.39 -8.52 -2.53
C GLU A 76 1.41 -7.46 -3.03
N ARG A 77 1.94 -6.38 -3.59
CA ARG A 77 1.14 -5.24 -4.05
C ARG A 77 0.32 -5.64 -5.27
N THR A 78 -1.00 -5.52 -5.18
CA THR A 78 -1.91 -5.58 -6.32
C THR A 78 -2.31 -4.16 -6.69
N ASP A 79 -1.90 -3.71 -7.88
CA ASP A 79 -2.21 -2.39 -8.44
C ASP A 79 -3.09 -2.60 -9.68
N GLN A 80 -4.35 -2.16 -9.61
CA GLN A 80 -5.34 -2.41 -10.65
C GLN A 80 -6.10 -1.14 -11.05
N ASP A 81 -5.90 -0.75 -12.32
CA ASP A 81 -6.67 0.33 -12.97
C ASP A 81 -7.86 -0.21 -13.76
N PHE A 82 -8.97 0.53 -13.72
CA PHE A 82 -10.19 0.26 -14.49
C PHE A 82 -10.40 1.30 -15.59
N GLN A 83 -11.23 0.95 -16.57
CA GLN A 83 -11.45 1.75 -17.79
C GLN A 83 -11.96 3.16 -17.54
N ASP A 84 -12.72 3.37 -16.47
CA ASP A 84 -13.28 4.68 -16.10
C ASP A 84 -12.34 5.52 -15.23
N GLY A 85 -11.16 4.99 -14.88
CA GLY A 85 -10.18 5.64 -14.02
C GLY A 85 -10.25 5.27 -12.54
N LEU A 86 -11.18 4.40 -12.11
CA LEU A 86 -11.09 3.77 -10.78
C LEU A 86 -9.74 3.04 -10.68
N ALA A 87 -9.02 3.28 -9.58
CA ALA A 87 -7.80 2.55 -9.27
C ALA A 87 -7.89 1.91 -7.87
N LEU A 88 -7.42 0.67 -7.78
CA LEU A 88 -7.34 -0.09 -6.54
C LEU A 88 -5.89 -0.47 -6.26
N ASP A 89 -5.41 -0.16 -5.06
CA ASP A 89 -4.08 -0.53 -4.59
C ASP A 89 -4.24 -1.28 -3.27
N LEU A 90 -3.92 -2.57 -3.26
CA LEU A 90 -4.13 -3.39 -2.07
C LEU A 90 -3.04 -4.43 -1.85
N PHE A 91 -2.87 -4.75 -0.57
CA PHE A 91 -2.02 -5.81 -0.06
C PHE A 91 -2.90 -6.82 0.68
N SER A 92 -2.70 -8.10 0.37
CA SER A 92 -3.49 -9.19 0.94
C SER A 92 -2.59 -10.29 1.50
N PRO A 93 -2.87 -10.83 2.70
CA PRO A 93 -2.11 -11.96 3.22
C PRO A 93 -2.26 -13.23 2.38
N LYS A 94 -3.42 -13.39 1.72
CA LYS A 94 -3.80 -14.58 0.94
C LYS A 94 -4.14 -14.21 -0.50
N ASN A 95 -3.93 -15.14 -1.42
CA ASN A 95 -4.41 -14.98 -2.79
C ASN A 95 -5.94 -14.93 -2.78
N ARG A 96 -6.52 -13.92 -3.42
CA ARG A 96 -7.97 -13.72 -3.50
C ARG A 96 -8.37 -13.35 -4.90
N THR A 97 -9.66 -13.44 -5.19
CA THR A 97 -10.23 -12.91 -6.43
C THR A 97 -11.18 -11.78 -6.07
N LEU A 98 -10.97 -10.61 -6.66
CA LEU A 98 -11.88 -9.48 -6.54
C LEU A 98 -12.67 -9.31 -7.84
N VAL A 99 -13.88 -8.78 -7.71
CA VAL A 99 -14.71 -8.35 -8.85
C VAL A 99 -15.26 -6.98 -8.50
N VAL A 100 -15.19 -6.05 -9.45
CA VAL A 100 -15.82 -4.73 -9.35
C VAL A 100 -16.97 -4.65 -10.33
N GLN A 101 -18.15 -4.27 -9.86
CA GLN A 101 -19.33 -4.05 -10.68
C GLN A 101 -19.82 -2.61 -10.51
N GLN A 102 -20.53 -2.10 -11.51
CA GLN A 102 -21.22 -0.81 -11.40
C GLN A 102 -22.68 -1.06 -11.01
N ASN A 103 -23.13 -0.42 -9.93
CA ASN A 103 -24.56 -0.30 -9.63
C ASN A 103 -25.05 1.02 -10.24
N LEU A 104 -25.89 0.92 -11.28
CA LEU A 104 -26.42 2.07 -12.02
C LEU A 104 -27.63 2.74 -11.34
N THR A 105 -28.06 2.19 -10.20
CA THR A 105 -29.14 2.74 -9.36
C THR A 105 -28.67 2.85 -7.91
N PRO A 106 -27.63 3.66 -7.63
CA PRO A 106 -27.11 3.83 -6.28
C PRO A 106 -28.09 4.58 -5.39
N LEU A 107 -27.91 4.45 -4.06
CA LEU A 107 -28.60 5.31 -3.10
C LEU A 107 -28.26 6.79 -3.40
N PRO A 108 -29.23 7.72 -3.37
CA PRO A 108 -28.94 9.14 -3.58
C PRO A 108 -27.93 9.71 -2.57
N GLY A 109 -27.04 10.60 -3.03
CA GLY A 109 -25.95 11.16 -2.22
C GLY A 109 -26.35 12.18 -1.14
N ASN A 110 -27.64 12.38 -0.88
CA ASN A 110 -28.16 13.33 0.11
C ASN A 110 -28.28 12.74 1.52
N PHE A 111 -28.24 11.41 1.66
CA PHE A 111 -28.27 10.73 2.95
C PHE A 111 -26.86 10.29 3.34
N VAL A 112 -26.14 11.16 4.07
CA VAL A 112 -24.75 10.93 4.49
C VAL A 112 -24.62 10.96 6.01
N THR A 113 -23.86 10.01 6.56
CA THR A 113 -23.50 9.90 7.98
C THR A 113 -21.97 9.81 8.16
N GLY A 114 -21.47 9.89 9.40
CA GLY A 114 -20.03 9.76 9.69
C GLY A 114 -19.18 11.03 9.57
N THR A 115 -19.77 12.13 9.10
CA THR A 115 -19.12 13.45 8.95
C THR A 115 -20.02 14.56 9.50
N THR A 116 -19.43 15.73 9.79
CA THR A 116 -20.16 16.95 10.14
C THR A 116 -20.10 17.94 8.98
N GLY A 117 -21.24 18.54 8.63
CA GLY A 117 -21.39 19.49 7.51
C GLY A 117 -22.12 18.90 6.30
N GLY A 118 -23.03 19.67 5.70
CA GLY A 118 -23.84 19.25 4.56
C GLY A 118 -24.35 20.46 3.76
N PRO A 119 -25.09 20.25 2.66
CA PRO A 119 -25.54 18.96 2.10
C PRO A 119 -24.54 18.34 1.11
N PHE A 120 -24.56 17.01 1.02
CA PHE A 120 -23.82 16.23 0.03
C PHE A 120 -24.68 15.94 -1.21
N MET A 121 -24.00 15.66 -2.32
CA MET A 121 -24.59 15.12 -3.54
C MET A 121 -23.66 14.09 -4.19
N ALA A 122 -24.25 13.16 -4.93
CA ALA A 122 -23.48 12.24 -5.77
C ALA A 122 -22.89 12.99 -6.97
N LEU A 123 -21.62 12.71 -7.26
CA LEU A 123 -20.89 13.29 -8.39
C LEU A 123 -20.85 12.35 -9.60
N GLN A 124 -21.38 11.14 -9.43
CA GLN A 124 -21.48 10.10 -10.44
C GLN A 124 -22.90 9.49 -10.42
N ASN A 125 -23.33 8.93 -11.55
CA ASN A 125 -24.65 8.30 -11.70
C ASN A 125 -24.65 6.78 -11.39
N TYR A 126 -23.52 6.24 -10.94
CA TYR A 126 -23.35 4.87 -10.51
C TYR A 126 -22.46 4.82 -9.26
N SER A 127 -22.44 3.66 -8.60
CA SER A 127 -21.51 3.31 -7.53
C SER A 127 -20.74 2.04 -7.89
N TYR A 128 -19.60 1.83 -7.23
CA TYR A 128 -18.77 0.64 -7.38
C TYR A 128 -19.12 -0.38 -6.32
N VAL A 129 -19.55 -1.56 -6.73
CA VAL A 129 -19.75 -2.72 -5.85
C VAL A 129 -18.50 -3.60 -5.95
N ILE A 130 -17.72 -3.65 -4.89
CA ILE A 130 -16.51 -4.46 -4.80
C ILE A 130 -16.83 -5.71 -3.99
N SER A 131 -16.61 -6.87 -4.58
CA SER A 131 -16.78 -8.19 -3.94
C SER A 131 -15.48 -8.98 -3.99
N LEU A 132 -15.21 -9.75 -2.94
CA LEU A 132 -14.15 -10.75 -2.94
C LEU A 132 -14.75 -12.15 -2.80
N ASN A 133 -14.00 -13.17 -3.23
CA ASN A 133 -14.39 -14.57 -3.13
C ASN A 133 -14.52 -15.09 -1.68
N GLU A 134 -13.99 -14.36 -0.70
CA GLU A 134 -14.12 -14.62 0.74
C GLU A 134 -14.22 -13.31 1.53
N SER A 135 -14.69 -13.38 2.78
CA SER A 135 -14.62 -12.24 3.70
C SER A 135 -13.15 -11.87 3.96
N ALA A 136 -12.79 -10.62 3.69
CA ALA A 136 -11.42 -10.13 3.76
C ALA A 136 -11.39 -8.88 4.65
N ASN A 137 -11.10 -9.08 5.94
CA ASN A 137 -11.02 -8.04 6.98
C ASN A 137 -9.57 -7.78 7.43
N ASP A 138 -8.61 -8.36 6.71
CA ASP A 138 -7.16 -8.39 6.93
C ASP A 138 -6.40 -7.74 5.76
N LEU A 139 -7.08 -6.93 4.94
CA LEU A 139 -6.46 -6.22 3.82
C LEU A 139 -5.74 -4.97 4.29
N ILE A 140 -4.87 -4.44 3.44
CA ILE A 140 -4.52 -3.02 3.45
C ILE A 140 -4.88 -2.52 2.07
N ALA A 141 -5.93 -1.73 1.95
CA ALA A 141 -6.42 -1.28 0.66
C ALA A 141 -6.60 0.24 0.59
N LYS A 142 -6.47 0.74 -0.63
CA LYS A 142 -6.76 2.10 -1.06
C LYS A 142 -7.66 2.00 -2.30
N ILE A 143 -8.72 2.81 -2.29
CA ILE A 143 -9.60 3.03 -3.44
C ILE A 143 -9.41 4.46 -3.92
N GLU A 144 -9.23 4.65 -5.22
CA GLU A 144 -9.14 5.97 -5.86
C GLU A 144 -10.25 6.12 -6.88
N ILE A 145 -11.16 7.06 -6.64
CA ILE A 145 -12.26 7.36 -7.56
C ILE A 145 -11.95 8.67 -8.29
N PRO A 146 -11.96 8.68 -9.63
CA PRO A 146 -11.67 9.86 -10.41
C PRO A 146 -12.83 10.85 -10.40
N TYR A 147 -12.51 12.13 -10.49
CA TYR A 147 -13.46 13.22 -10.68
C TYR A 147 -13.10 14.07 -11.91
N ASP A 148 -14.10 14.76 -12.48
CA ASP A 148 -13.90 15.74 -13.55
C ASP A 148 -13.89 17.16 -12.96
N PRO A 149 -12.74 17.86 -12.94
CA PRO A 149 -12.64 19.22 -12.41
C PRO A 149 -13.59 20.22 -13.09
N ALA A 150 -13.83 20.07 -14.40
CA ALA A 150 -14.71 20.96 -15.13
C ALA A 150 -16.17 20.74 -14.72
N ALA A 151 -16.58 19.49 -14.54
CA ALA A 151 -17.90 19.16 -14.01
C ALA A 151 -18.09 19.67 -12.58
N LEU A 152 -17.07 19.53 -11.72
CA LEU A 152 -17.09 20.06 -10.35
C LEU A 152 -17.23 21.58 -10.33
N ALA A 153 -16.44 22.28 -11.14
CA ALA A 153 -16.48 23.73 -11.26
C ALA A 153 -17.87 24.21 -11.75
N ALA A 154 -18.45 23.51 -12.73
CA ALA A 154 -19.78 23.84 -13.26
C ALA A 154 -20.89 23.76 -12.21
N ILE A 155 -20.77 22.89 -11.21
CA ILE A 155 -21.73 22.75 -10.10
C ILE A 155 -21.31 23.50 -8.83
N GLY A 156 -20.16 24.18 -8.85
CA GLY A 156 -19.63 24.99 -7.76
C GLY A 156 -19.08 24.17 -6.58
N ILE A 157 -18.54 22.99 -6.85
CA ILE A 157 -17.85 22.14 -5.86
C ILE A 157 -16.34 22.30 -6.08
N GLN A 158 -15.61 22.54 -5.00
CA GLN A 158 -14.16 22.54 -5.04
C GLN A 158 -13.66 21.10 -5.00
N GLU A 159 -12.56 20.82 -5.69
CA GLU A 159 -11.90 19.50 -5.69
C GLU A 159 -11.59 19.02 -4.26
N SER A 160 -11.19 19.91 -3.35
CA SER A 160 -10.94 19.55 -1.94
C SER A 160 -12.17 19.09 -1.17
N ASN A 161 -13.37 19.25 -1.75
CA ASN A 161 -14.65 18.89 -1.16
C ASN A 161 -15.30 17.72 -1.91
N THR A 162 -14.49 16.83 -2.45
CA THR A 162 -14.90 15.49 -2.89
C THR A 162 -14.60 14.45 -1.81
N TYR A 163 -15.44 13.42 -1.77
CA TYR A 163 -15.44 12.38 -0.74
C TYR A 163 -15.78 11.06 -1.39
N VAL A 164 -15.21 9.97 -0.88
CA VAL A 164 -15.72 8.64 -1.21
C VAL A 164 -16.67 8.24 -0.09
N GLY A 165 -17.92 7.94 -0.44
CA GLY A 165 -18.92 7.40 0.48
C GLY A 165 -18.95 5.89 0.40
N THR A 166 -19.03 5.21 1.55
CA THR A 166 -19.25 3.76 1.64
C THR A 166 -20.69 3.48 2.06
N LEU A 167 -21.38 2.56 1.39
CA LEU A 167 -22.77 2.25 1.74
C LEU A 167 -22.83 1.66 3.15
N ALA A 168 -23.66 2.23 4.02
CA ALA A 168 -23.89 1.71 5.35
C ALA A 168 -24.47 0.29 5.31
N GLY A 169 -24.20 -0.52 6.35
CA GLY A 169 -24.71 -1.90 6.42
C GLY A 169 -26.25 -2.00 6.40
N ASP A 170 -26.96 -0.94 6.81
CA ASP A 170 -28.42 -0.84 6.73
C ASP A 170 -28.93 -0.41 5.34
N LYS A 171 -28.03 -0.05 4.42
CA LYS A 171 -28.26 0.44 3.06
C LYS A 171 -29.11 1.72 2.97
N ARG A 172 -29.14 2.52 4.03
CA ARG A 172 -29.97 3.74 4.12
C ARG A 172 -29.19 5.04 4.04
N SER A 173 -27.87 4.98 4.15
CA SER A 173 -26.99 6.14 4.03
C SER A 173 -25.63 5.78 3.46
N TRP A 174 -24.93 6.78 2.94
CA TRP A 174 -23.51 6.73 2.68
C TRP A 174 -22.75 7.17 3.93
N ILE A 175 -21.72 6.44 4.31
CA ILE A 175 -20.82 6.78 5.39
C ILE A 175 -19.61 7.49 4.76
N VAL A 176 -19.34 8.72 5.20
CA VAL A 176 -18.10 9.44 4.88
C VAL A 176 -17.21 9.42 6.11
N ASN A 177 -15.95 9.05 5.93
CA ASN A 177 -14.95 9.09 6.99
C ASN A 177 -13.86 10.11 6.67
N ASP A 178 -13.92 11.26 7.35
CA ASP A 178 -12.97 12.36 7.17
C ASP A 178 -11.54 12.00 7.62
N ALA A 179 -11.39 11.06 8.56
CA ALA A 179 -10.08 10.63 9.07
C ALA A 179 -9.29 9.73 8.10
N THR A 180 -9.95 9.27 7.03
CA THR A 180 -9.36 8.44 5.97
C THR A 180 -9.45 9.10 4.59
N ARG A 181 -9.95 10.34 4.53
CA ARG A 181 -10.12 11.12 3.29
C ARG A 181 -8.80 11.70 2.82
N ASN A 182 -8.45 11.44 1.56
CA ASN A 182 -7.36 12.11 0.87
C ASN A 182 -7.83 12.61 -0.49
N VAL A 183 -7.50 13.85 -0.85
CA VAL A 183 -7.77 14.43 -2.16
C VAL A 183 -6.45 14.71 -2.84
N HIS A 184 -6.21 14.06 -3.98
CA HIS A 184 -4.99 14.26 -4.74
C HIS A 184 -5.28 15.11 -5.97
N ARG A 185 -5.03 16.43 -5.82
CA ARG A 185 -5.40 17.44 -6.82
C ARG A 185 -4.63 17.32 -8.14
N GLU A 186 -3.40 16.79 -8.10
CA GLU A 186 -2.58 16.65 -9.31
C GLU A 186 -3.09 15.53 -10.24
N GLU A 187 -3.78 14.52 -9.69
CA GLU A 187 -4.31 13.36 -10.45
C GLU A 187 -5.84 13.37 -10.56
N ASN A 188 -6.51 14.39 -10.02
CA ASN A 188 -7.96 14.52 -10.02
C ASN A 188 -8.72 13.34 -9.38
N ASN A 189 -8.20 12.80 -8.28
CA ASN A 189 -8.75 11.63 -7.59
C ASN A 189 -9.12 11.91 -6.12
N THR A 190 -10.17 11.23 -5.64
CA THR A 190 -10.52 11.16 -4.22
C THR A 190 -10.31 9.76 -3.69
N ARG A 191 -9.73 9.64 -2.48
CA ARG A 191 -9.29 8.36 -1.93
C ARG A 191 -9.90 8.06 -0.57
N ILE A 192 -10.20 6.79 -0.32
CA ILE A 192 -10.23 6.22 1.04
C ILE A 192 -8.96 5.41 1.21
N ILE A 193 -8.31 5.62 2.35
CA ILE A 193 -7.18 4.81 2.80
C ILE A 193 -7.54 4.09 4.11
N LYS A 194 -6.65 3.22 4.60
CA LYS A 194 -6.77 2.46 5.86
C LYS A 194 -7.87 1.40 5.85
N MET A 195 -8.15 0.85 4.67
CA MET A 195 -9.22 -0.12 4.51
C MET A 195 -8.70 -1.50 4.87
N THR A 196 -9.15 -2.01 6.01
CA THR A 196 -8.91 -3.40 6.42
C THR A 196 -9.86 -4.37 5.70
N SER A 197 -10.90 -3.84 5.04
CA SER A 197 -11.74 -4.55 4.09
C SER A 197 -12.06 -3.65 2.91
N LEU A 198 -12.08 -4.23 1.70
CA LEU A 198 -12.48 -3.54 0.48
C LEU A 198 -13.89 -3.91 0.03
N GLN A 199 -14.54 -4.89 0.67
CA GLN A 199 -15.88 -5.32 0.28
C GLN A 199 -16.92 -4.28 0.65
N GLY A 200 -17.77 -3.94 -0.31
CA GLY A 200 -18.82 -2.94 -0.10
C GLY A 200 -19.19 -2.21 -1.37
N GLU A 201 -20.00 -1.18 -1.20
CA GLU A 201 -20.42 -0.29 -2.27
C GLU A 201 -19.88 1.12 -2.02
N TYR A 202 -19.27 1.73 -3.03
CA TYR A 202 -18.56 3.01 -2.93
C TYR A 202 -19.06 3.99 -3.98
N ILE A 203 -19.19 5.27 -3.62
CA ILE A 203 -19.62 6.32 -4.54
C ILE A 203 -18.81 7.59 -4.33
N LEU A 204 -18.59 8.35 -5.41
CA LEU A 204 -18.05 9.70 -5.30
C LEU A 204 -19.13 10.70 -4.89
N LEU A 205 -18.89 11.41 -3.80
CA LEU A 205 -19.73 12.44 -3.22
C LEU A 205 -19.02 13.79 -3.22
N GLY A 206 -19.77 14.88 -3.23
CA GLY A 206 -19.24 16.22 -3.08
C GLY A 206 -20.16 17.12 -2.28
N ARG A 207 -19.60 18.18 -1.69
CA ARG A 207 -20.35 19.26 -1.03
C ARG A 207 -19.74 20.62 -1.33
N LYS A 208 -20.53 21.70 -1.17
CA LYS A 208 -20.08 23.07 -1.48
C LYS A 208 -19.30 23.75 -0.35
N THR A 209 -19.35 23.22 0.87
CA THR A 209 -18.71 23.83 2.05
C THR A 209 -17.20 23.57 2.05
N VAL A 210 -16.41 24.58 2.41
CA VAL A 210 -14.94 24.52 2.45
C VAL A 210 -14.46 23.65 3.60
N ASP A 211 -13.72 22.59 3.27
CA ASP A 211 -12.93 21.83 4.22
C ASP A 211 -11.52 21.57 3.64
N THR A 212 -10.52 21.50 4.53
CA THR A 212 -9.11 21.31 4.17
C THR A 212 -8.83 19.81 4.20
N ALA A 213 -8.39 19.22 3.08
CA ALA A 213 -8.11 17.79 2.99
C ALA A 213 -6.75 17.42 3.62
N ASN A 214 -6.64 16.18 4.11
CA ASN A 214 -5.39 15.58 4.61
C ASN A 214 -4.65 14.85 3.47
N GLU A 215 -3.31 14.88 3.50
CA GLU A 215 -2.45 14.13 2.56
C GLU A 215 -1.70 13.02 3.32
N PHE A 216 -1.75 11.79 2.80
CA PHE A 216 -1.13 10.59 3.39
C PHE A 216 -0.04 9.99 2.48
N VAL A 217 0.90 9.27 3.08
CA VAL A 217 2.08 8.68 2.44
C VAL A 217 1.85 7.21 2.08
N GLN A 218 2.26 6.78 0.89
CA GLN A 218 2.16 5.38 0.43
C GLN A 218 3.34 4.52 0.92
N TYR A 219 3.13 3.21 1.02
CA TYR A 219 4.19 2.24 1.34
C TYR A 219 5.17 2.00 0.18
N GLY A 220 6.42 1.66 0.52
CA GLY A 220 7.45 1.22 -0.43
C GLY A 220 8.64 2.17 -0.58
N GLN A 221 9.41 1.98 -1.65
CA GLN A 221 10.63 2.73 -1.96
C GLN A 221 10.41 3.73 -3.12
N GLY A 222 11.06 4.89 -3.05
CA GLY A 222 11.01 5.93 -4.10
C GLY A 222 10.67 7.32 -3.56
N ALA A 223 10.95 8.38 -4.35
CA ALA A 223 10.85 9.78 -3.91
C ALA A 223 9.44 10.20 -3.43
N THR A 224 8.38 9.60 -3.96
CA THR A 224 6.98 9.87 -3.56
C THR A 224 6.50 9.00 -2.39
N ARG A 225 7.35 8.11 -1.87
CA ARG A 225 7.06 7.12 -0.81
C ARG A 225 8.04 7.22 0.37
N THR A 226 8.97 8.17 0.29
CA THR A 226 9.91 8.52 1.34
C THR A 226 9.41 9.77 2.05
N VAL A 227 9.27 9.70 3.37
CA VAL A 227 9.02 10.87 4.20
C VAL A 227 10.36 11.56 4.41
N ASN A 228 10.58 12.69 3.75
CA ASN A 228 11.74 13.52 4.02
C ASN A 228 11.47 14.34 5.28
N VAL A 229 12.33 14.16 6.29
CA VAL A 229 12.24 14.89 7.57
C VAL A 229 13.49 15.72 7.79
N THR A 230 13.30 16.98 8.17
CA THR A 230 14.38 17.93 8.44
C THR A 230 14.73 17.94 9.93
N ALA A 231 16.01 18.11 10.26
CA ALA A 231 16.47 18.19 11.64
C ALA A 231 15.76 19.29 12.45
N GLY A 232 15.52 19.02 13.73
CA GLY A 232 15.16 20.02 14.73
C GLY A 232 13.67 20.14 15.08
N ASN A 233 12.77 20.22 14.09
CA ASN A 233 11.33 20.39 14.36
C ASN A 233 10.54 19.08 14.29
N ARG A 234 9.47 19.01 15.08
CA ARG A 234 8.53 17.90 15.04
C ARG A 234 7.78 17.88 13.71
N GLN A 235 7.84 16.75 13.04
CA GLN A 235 7.18 16.48 11.77
C GLN A 235 6.35 15.23 11.89
N GLU A 236 5.20 15.23 11.23
CA GLU A 236 4.26 14.13 11.28
C GLU A 236 4.04 13.57 9.89
N ALA A 237 3.98 12.25 9.81
CA ALA A 237 3.64 11.54 8.59
C ALA A 237 2.68 10.42 8.93
N GLU A 238 1.69 10.22 8.07
CA GLU A 238 0.70 9.18 8.24
C GLU A 238 0.60 8.36 6.96
N PHE A 239 0.68 7.04 7.12
CA PHE A 239 0.73 6.09 6.03
C PHE A 239 -0.66 5.57 5.67
N ILE A 240 -0.78 4.97 4.49
CA ILE A 240 -2.06 4.52 3.94
C ILE A 240 -2.82 3.49 4.80
N ASP A 241 -2.21 2.81 5.76
CA ASP A 241 -2.92 1.91 6.68
C ASP A 241 -3.34 2.60 8.00
N GLY A 242 -2.84 3.80 8.27
CA GLY A 242 -3.02 4.53 9.53
C GLY A 242 -1.82 4.57 10.45
N LEU A 243 -0.70 3.94 10.07
CA LEU A 243 0.55 4.10 10.81
C LEU A 243 0.95 5.57 10.79
N ARG A 244 1.10 6.17 11.98
CA ARG A 244 1.51 7.56 12.12
C ARG A 244 2.84 7.65 12.84
N LEU A 245 3.73 8.45 12.27
CA LEU A 245 5.01 8.85 12.81
C LEU A 245 4.92 10.32 13.23
N SER A 246 5.37 10.63 14.45
CA SER A 246 5.62 12.00 14.90
C SER A 246 7.08 12.07 15.35
N VAL A 247 7.96 12.67 14.55
CA VAL A 247 9.41 12.58 14.71
C VAL A 247 10.09 13.93 14.87
N VAL A 248 11.13 13.99 15.68
CA VAL A 248 12.08 15.08 15.79
C VAL A 248 13.47 14.50 15.53
N PRO A 249 13.97 14.54 14.29
CA PRO A 249 15.24 13.94 13.95
C PRO A 249 16.40 14.86 14.34
N SER A 250 17.56 14.29 14.72
CA SER A 250 18.78 15.09 14.97
C SER A 250 19.52 15.50 13.70
N THR A 251 19.21 14.87 12.57
CA THR A 251 19.81 15.10 11.25
C THR A 251 18.75 14.96 10.16
N ASP A 252 18.93 15.65 9.04
CA ASP A 252 18.05 15.47 7.88
C ASP A 252 18.10 14.02 7.39
N MET A 253 16.94 13.42 7.15
CA MET A 253 16.85 12.03 6.67
C MET A 253 15.54 11.74 5.93
N GLY A 254 15.55 10.72 5.09
CA GLY A 254 14.36 10.10 4.54
C GLY A 254 13.97 8.88 5.36
N ILE A 255 12.67 8.70 5.62
CA ILE A 255 12.10 7.51 6.26
C ILE A 255 11.20 6.79 5.25
N ASN A 256 11.45 5.51 5.06
CA ASN A 256 10.63 4.61 4.25
C ASN A 256 10.03 3.55 5.15
N ILE A 257 8.78 3.19 4.87
CA ILE A 257 8.13 2.05 5.51
C ILE A 257 7.69 1.10 4.42
N ASP A 258 7.93 -0.18 4.66
CA ASP A 258 7.48 -1.28 3.83
C ASP A 258 6.67 -2.26 4.67
N ILE A 259 5.92 -3.14 4.03
CA ILE A 259 5.16 -4.20 4.68
C ILE A 259 5.69 -5.54 4.20
N VAL A 260 6.14 -6.37 5.13
CA VAL A 260 6.59 -7.73 4.82
C VAL A 260 5.60 -8.75 5.35
N ASN A 261 5.25 -9.71 4.50
CA ASN A 261 4.35 -10.78 4.87
C ASN A 261 5.02 -11.84 5.73
N GLY A 262 4.21 -12.39 6.62
CA GLY A 262 4.58 -13.51 7.45
C GLY A 262 5.33 -13.06 8.70
N ILE A 263 4.96 -13.67 9.81
CA ILE A 263 5.69 -13.58 11.07
C ILE A 263 6.06 -15.00 11.43
N SER A 264 7.36 -15.29 11.52
CA SER A 264 7.84 -16.60 11.94
C SER A 264 7.32 -16.90 13.34
N PRO A 265 6.68 -18.07 13.58
CA PRO A 265 6.23 -18.46 14.91
C PRO A 265 7.37 -18.49 15.94
N GLN A 266 8.60 -18.79 15.50
CA GLN A 266 9.80 -18.80 16.35
C GLN A 266 10.24 -17.39 16.75
N ALA A 267 9.88 -16.36 15.97
CA ALA A 267 10.15 -14.98 16.30
C ALA A 267 9.14 -14.38 17.28
N VAL A 268 7.99 -15.03 17.48
CA VAL A 268 6.96 -14.55 18.40
C VAL A 268 7.32 -14.96 19.83
N PRO A 269 7.38 -14.02 20.79
CA PRO A 269 7.59 -14.35 22.20
C PRO A 269 6.54 -15.34 22.74
N LEU A 270 6.97 -16.22 23.63
CA LEU A 270 6.12 -17.26 24.23
C LEU A 270 4.86 -16.64 24.90
N GLY A 271 3.70 -17.23 24.65
CA GLY A 271 2.42 -16.78 25.21
C GLY A 271 1.79 -15.60 24.47
N LEU A 272 2.38 -15.15 23.36
CA LEU A 272 1.83 -14.12 22.51
C LEU A 272 1.48 -14.66 21.11
N VAL A 273 0.56 -13.99 20.46
CA VAL A 273 0.18 -14.20 19.05
C VAL A 273 0.15 -12.87 18.32
N PRO A 274 0.52 -12.86 17.02
CA PRO A 274 0.45 -11.65 16.24
C PRO A 274 -0.99 -11.29 15.90
N VAL A 275 -1.30 -9.98 15.96
CA VAL A 275 -2.63 -9.44 15.59
C VAL A 275 -2.80 -9.43 14.07
N ASN A 276 -1.73 -9.11 13.35
CA ASN A 276 -1.68 -9.05 11.89
C ASN A 276 -0.77 -10.17 11.36
N SER A 277 -0.96 -10.58 10.11
CA SER A 277 -0.10 -11.57 9.45
C SER A 277 1.19 -10.99 8.85
N PHE A 278 1.44 -9.69 9.05
CA PHE A 278 2.52 -8.93 8.44
C PHE A 278 3.25 -8.08 9.48
N ALA A 279 4.41 -7.56 9.09
CA ALA A 279 5.19 -6.63 9.88
C ALA A 279 5.50 -5.35 9.11
N TRP A 280 5.56 -4.22 9.79
CA TRP A 280 6.08 -2.98 9.22
C TRP A 280 7.60 -2.98 9.28
N VAL A 281 8.26 -2.67 8.17
CA VAL A 281 9.72 -2.51 8.09
C VAL A 281 10.00 -1.05 7.88
N VAL A 282 10.49 -0.39 8.93
CA VAL A 282 10.87 1.02 8.90
C VAL A 282 12.37 1.10 8.66
N ASN A 283 12.79 1.89 7.66
CA ASN A 283 14.18 2.14 7.32
C ASN A 283 14.40 3.63 7.09
N SER A 284 15.54 4.16 7.52
CA SER A 284 15.93 5.54 7.31
C SER A 284 17.21 5.66 6.48
N SER A 285 17.38 6.79 5.80
CA SER A 285 18.64 7.11 5.09
C SER A 285 19.81 7.44 6.03
N SER A 286 19.58 7.47 7.35
CA SER A 286 20.60 7.66 8.38
C SER A 286 20.41 6.65 9.50
N PRO A 287 20.69 5.36 9.25
CA PRO A 287 20.40 4.30 10.20
C PRO A 287 21.08 4.55 11.55
N GLY A 288 20.31 4.47 12.64
CA GLY A 288 20.82 4.67 14.00
C GLY A 288 21.08 6.13 14.39
N ALA A 289 20.75 7.09 13.53
CA ALA A 289 20.74 8.49 13.94
C ALA A 289 19.72 8.70 15.07
N PRO A 290 20.10 9.38 16.18
CA PRO A 290 19.18 9.66 17.26
C PRO A 290 17.98 10.48 16.80
N MET A 291 16.80 10.14 17.28
CA MET A 291 15.61 10.97 17.11
C MET A 291 14.69 10.83 18.30
N LEU A 292 13.76 11.76 18.46
CA LEU A 292 12.61 11.57 19.36
C LEU A 292 11.39 11.27 18.50
N ALA A 293 10.83 10.07 18.60
CA ALA A 293 9.71 9.65 17.80
C ALA A 293 8.56 9.08 18.64
N ASP A 294 7.33 9.41 18.28
CA ASP A 294 6.13 8.70 18.71
C ASP A 294 5.59 7.94 17.51
N MET A 295 5.32 6.64 17.66
CA MET A 295 4.76 5.81 16.60
C MET A 295 3.38 5.30 17.03
N LYS A 296 2.38 5.47 16.17
CA LYS A 296 1.01 5.03 16.40
C LYS A 296 0.61 4.00 15.35
N PHE A 297 0.38 2.78 15.78
CA PHE A 297 0.06 1.64 14.94
C PHE A 297 -1.45 1.39 14.90
N PRO A 298 -2.07 1.32 13.71
CA PRO A 298 -3.47 0.98 13.56
C PRO A 298 -3.68 -0.53 13.72
N PHE A 299 -4.86 -0.93 14.19
CA PHE A 299 -5.30 -2.32 14.12
C PHE A 299 -6.80 -2.41 13.83
N ASN A 300 -7.24 -3.53 13.25
CA ASN A 300 -8.66 -3.80 13.07
C ASN A 300 -9.20 -4.58 14.28
N PRO A 301 -10.16 -4.03 15.06
CA PRO A 301 -10.74 -4.76 16.18
C PRO A 301 -11.41 -6.08 15.77
N SER A 302 -11.93 -6.17 14.54
CA SER A 302 -12.50 -7.41 14.02
C SER A 302 -11.47 -8.54 13.95
N MET A 303 -10.18 -8.21 13.76
CA MET A 303 -9.08 -9.19 13.77
C MET A 303 -8.81 -9.71 15.19
N LEU A 304 -9.08 -8.92 16.23
CA LEU A 304 -8.92 -9.38 17.62
C LEU A 304 -9.90 -10.50 17.97
N SER A 305 -11.13 -10.41 17.49
CA SER A 305 -12.13 -11.47 17.70
C SER A 305 -11.85 -12.78 16.96
N ALA A 306 -10.99 -12.75 15.94
CA ALA A 306 -10.57 -13.94 15.19
C ALA A 306 -9.44 -14.71 15.90
N VAL A 307 -8.80 -14.12 16.90
CA VAL A 307 -7.83 -14.78 17.76
C VAL A 307 -8.58 -15.58 18.83
N ARG A 308 -8.36 -16.90 18.89
CA ARG A 308 -9.04 -17.78 19.85
C ARG A 308 -8.77 -17.32 21.28
N ASP A 309 -9.76 -17.47 22.16
CA ASP A 309 -9.71 -17.18 23.60
C ASP A 309 -9.59 -15.68 23.99
N PHE A 310 -9.97 -14.79 23.07
CA PHE A 310 -10.05 -13.35 23.32
C PHE A 310 -11.01 -12.99 24.48
N VAL A 311 -10.46 -12.43 25.57
CA VAL A 311 -11.22 -11.79 26.65
C VAL A 311 -10.91 -10.29 26.64
N GLN A 312 -11.94 -9.45 26.46
CA GLN A 312 -11.81 -8.00 26.54
C GLN A 312 -11.54 -7.54 27.98
N PRO A 313 -10.66 -6.55 28.21
CA PRO A 313 -9.75 -5.91 27.26
C PRO A 313 -8.44 -6.72 27.09
N ALA A 314 -8.10 -7.13 25.87
CA ALA A 314 -6.79 -7.73 25.61
C ALA A 314 -5.77 -6.63 25.30
N PRO A 315 -4.65 -6.57 26.03
CA PRO A 315 -3.61 -5.58 25.78
C PRO A 315 -2.88 -5.90 24.47
N VAL A 316 -3.08 -5.08 23.44
CA VAL A 316 -2.24 -5.13 22.22
C VAL A 316 -0.93 -4.41 22.52
N ARG A 317 0.19 -5.03 22.15
CA ARG A 317 1.55 -4.55 22.43
C ARG A 317 2.35 -4.47 21.13
N VAL A 318 3.22 -3.46 21.03
CA VAL A 318 4.18 -3.37 19.93
C VAL A 318 5.45 -4.12 20.30
N ALA A 319 5.99 -4.89 19.35
CA ALA A 319 7.30 -5.51 19.47
C ALA A 319 8.17 -5.16 18.26
N LYS A 320 9.48 -5.04 18.48
CA LYS A 320 10.46 -4.62 17.48
C LYS A 320 11.59 -5.65 17.37
N LYS A 321 12.12 -5.84 16.18
CA LYS A 321 13.44 -6.44 15.97
C LYS A 321 14.28 -5.61 15.01
N ALA A 322 15.60 -5.78 15.07
CA ALA A 322 16.52 -5.05 14.20
C ALA A 322 16.38 -5.47 12.73
N LEU A 323 16.69 -4.56 11.80
CA LEU A 323 16.77 -4.87 10.38
C LEU A 323 17.94 -5.83 10.11
N GLY A 324 17.80 -6.68 9.08
CA GLY A 324 18.85 -7.61 8.66
C GLY A 324 19.07 -8.82 9.58
N THR A 325 18.27 -8.99 10.64
CA THR A 325 18.27 -10.21 11.46
C THR A 325 17.56 -11.36 10.75
N THR A 326 17.88 -12.61 11.10
CA THR A 326 17.21 -13.77 10.52
C THR A 326 15.74 -13.84 10.94
N ALA A 327 14.95 -14.67 10.23
CA ALA A 327 13.51 -14.77 10.45
C ALA A 327 13.18 -15.25 11.87
N GLU A 328 14.07 -16.03 12.48
CA GLU A 328 13.89 -16.70 13.78
C GLU A 328 14.28 -15.85 14.98
N VAL A 329 14.96 -14.71 14.78
CA VAL A 329 15.32 -13.82 15.89
C VAL A 329 14.04 -13.27 16.54
N PRO A 330 13.83 -13.48 17.85
CA PRO A 330 12.62 -13.04 18.52
C PRO A 330 12.42 -11.53 18.50
N PHE A 331 11.17 -11.11 18.34
CA PHE A 331 10.78 -9.73 18.57
C PHE A 331 10.92 -9.38 20.05
N GLN A 332 11.44 -8.19 20.33
CA GLN A 332 11.53 -7.64 21.68
C GLN A 332 10.35 -6.71 21.91
N LEU A 333 9.64 -6.93 23.01
CA LEU A 333 8.53 -6.07 23.41
C LEU A 333 9.04 -4.66 23.69
N MET A 334 8.43 -3.67 23.05
CA MET A 334 8.77 -2.27 23.29
C MET A 334 8.24 -1.85 24.65
N ALA A 335 9.03 -1.05 25.38
CA ALA A 335 8.57 -0.38 26.59
C ALA A 335 7.59 0.74 26.19
N GLY A 336 6.39 0.70 26.72
CA GLY A 336 5.32 1.64 26.45
C GLY A 336 4.13 1.30 27.33
N GLU A 337 3.31 2.30 27.68
CA GLU A 337 2.07 2.05 28.38
C GLU A 337 1.22 1.07 27.57
N ILE A 338 0.60 0.10 28.26
CA ILE A 338 -0.54 -0.64 27.73
C ILE A 338 -1.66 0.39 27.65
N ILE A 339 -1.63 1.23 26.63
CA ILE A 339 -2.73 2.15 26.36
C ILE A 339 -3.81 1.24 25.79
N GLY A 340 -4.78 0.89 26.65
CA GLY A 340 -5.94 0.10 26.26
C GLY A 340 -6.54 0.66 24.97
N ILE A 341 -7.18 -0.21 24.19
CA ILE A 341 -7.83 0.09 22.90
C ILE A 341 -8.29 1.56 22.89
N LEU A 342 -7.48 2.43 22.27
CA LEU A 342 -7.87 3.82 22.10
C LEU A 342 -9.19 3.80 21.31
N PRO A 343 -10.10 4.78 21.51
CA PRO A 343 -11.37 4.81 20.77
C PRO A 343 -11.20 4.77 19.24
N ASP A 344 -9.98 5.06 18.76
CA ASP A 344 -9.59 5.09 17.36
C ASP A 344 -8.90 3.80 16.86
N ASN A 345 -8.91 2.72 17.64
CA ASN A 345 -8.37 1.40 17.29
C ASN A 345 -6.87 1.43 16.94
N SER A 346 -6.07 2.03 17.80
CA SER A 346 -4.62 2.14 17.62
C SER A 346 -3.82 1.92 18.91
N VAL A 347 -2.53 1.64 18.77
CA VAL A 347 -1.55 1.52 19.87
C VAL A 347 -0.39 2.46 19.63
N THR A 348 0.01 3.22 20.64
CA THR A 348 1.11 4.18 20.54
C THR A 348 2.33 3.74 21.35
N ILE A 349 3.52 3.82 20.75
CA ILE A 349 4.80 3.76 21.47
C ILE A 349 5.43 5.16 21.52
N PRO A 350 5.52 5.77 22.71
CA PRO A 350 6.12 7.09 22.83
C PRO A 350 7.65 7.02 22.96
N ASN A 351 8.32 8.14 22.71
CA ASN A 351 9.74 8.34 23.02
C ASN A 351 10.71 7.32 22.40
N VAL A 352 10.40 6.83 21.20
CA VAL A 352 11.29 5.96 20.41
C VAL A 352 12.53 6.74 20.01
N THR A 353 13.71 6.23 20.39
CA THR A 353 14.99 6.90 20.11
C THR A 353 15.60 6.55 18.75
N GLN A 354 15.11 5.46 18.14
CA GLN A 354 15.51 4.97 16.83
C GLN A 354 14.35 4.22 16.17
N VAL A 355 13.92 4.68 14.99
CA VAL A 355 12.77 4.10 14.28
C VAL A 355 13.13 2.92 13.37
N ASP A 356 14.38 2.74 12.95
CA ASP A 356 14.74 1.62 12.08
C ASP A 356 14.45 0.26 12.75
N GLY A 357 13.76 -0.62 12.05
CA GLY A 357 13.43 -1.95 12.57
C GLY A 357 12.21 -2.57 11.89
N GLN A 358 11.98 -3.83 12.23
CA GLN A 358 10.75 -4.54 11.90
C GLN A 358 9.82 -4.55 13.12
N TYR A 359 8.57 -4.15 12.94
CA TYR A 359 7.57 -3.98 13.99
C TYR A 359 6.37 -4.89 13.77
N VAL A 360 5.83 -5.42 14.86
CA VAL A 360 4.62 -6.25 14.88
C VAL A 360 3.72 -5.85 16.04
N LEU A 361 2.42 -6.07 15.87
CA LEU A 361 1.44 -6.03 16.95
C LEU A 361 1.23 -7.43 17.49
N LEU A 362 1.35 -7.58 18.81
CA LEU A 362 1.19 -8.84 19.53
C LEU A 362 0.09 -8.70 20.59
N MET A 363 -0.58 -9.80 20.89
CA MET A 363 -1.54 -9.91 22.00
C MET A 363 -1.30 -11.21 22.77
N VAL A 364 -1.79 -11.26 24.00
CA VAL A 364 -1.74 -12.48 24.82
C VAL A 364 -2.67 -13.53 24.20
N SER A 365 -2.15 -14.76 24.09
CA SER A 365 -2.91 -15.93 23.64
C SER A 365 -3.75 -16.56 24.74
#